data_AF-A0A536D5T6-F1
#
_entry.id   AF-A0A536D5T6-F1
#
_cell.length_a   1.000
_cell.length_b   1.000
_cell.length_c   1.000
_cell.angle_alpha   90.00
_cell.angle_beta   90.00
_cell.angle_gamma   90.00
#
_symmetry.space_group_name_H-M   'P 1'
#
loop_
_entity.id
_entity.type
_entity.pdbx_description
1 polymer ?
#
loop_
_entity_poly.entity_id
_entity_poly.type
_entity_poly.pdbx_seq_one_letter_code
_entity_poly.pdbx_strand_id
1 'polypeptide(L)'
;MSQGAFEPTESGDAAFAGLRYDRVCRTSHSEAFLLSEDESPFGRVDLHFGASVVHGVLIVERELSDEDLHGLVQRIDDDLVWTADRPREDFLVTVYRGTERGVISDRDHDDEDEDEHDFDEED
;
A
#
# COMPACT_ATOMS: atom_id res chain seq x y z
N MET A 1 2.93 28.92 11.21
CA MET A 1 1.93 27.83 11.19
C MET A 1 2.59 26.66 11.92
N SER A 2 2.22 26.44 13.18
CA SER A 2 2.79 25.37 14.01
C SER A 2 2.08 24.07 13.65
N GLN A 3 2.76 23.13 12.99
CA GLN A 3 2.24 21.77 12.89
C GLN A 3 2.35 21.14 14.28
N GLY A 4 1.21 20.79 14.87
CA GLY A 4 1.17 20.16 16.19
C GLY A 4 1.72 18.75 16.09
N ALA A 5 2.71 18.43 16.93
CA ALA A 5 3.05 17.05 17.23
C ALA A 5 1.79 16.42 17.85
N PHE A 6 1.26 15.40 17.18
CA PHE A 6 0.04 14.71 17.58
C PHE A 6 0.38 13.68 18.65
N GLU A 7 -0.32 13.75 19.80
CA GLU A 7 -0.12 12.79 20.89
C GLU A 7 -0.80 11.46 20.51
N PRO A 8 -0.12 10.29 20.64
CA PRO A 8 -0.73 8.99 20.39
C PRO A 8 -1.93 8.80 21.31
N THR A 9 -3.10 8.51 20.74
CA THR A 9 -4.29 8.15 21.53
C THR A 9 -4.39 6.63 21.56
N GLU A 10 -4.47 6.03 22.76
CA GLU A 10 -4.51 4.57 23.00
C GLU A 10 -5.63 3.82 22.24
N SER A 11 -6.59 4.54 21.69
CA SER A 11 -7.76 4.01 20.97
C SER A 11 -7.42 3.45 19.58
N GLY A 12 -6.46 4.04 18.87
CA GLY A 12 -6.09 3.60 17.51
C GLY A 12 -5.41 2.23 17.45
N ASP A 13 -4.74 1.84 18.53
CA ASP A 13 -4.03 0.56 18.62
C ASP A 13 -5.00 -0.63 18.75
N ALA A 14 -6.09 -0.41 19.50
CA ALA A 14 -7.14 -1.41 19.71
C ALA A 14 -8.02 -1.62 18.47
N ALA A 15 -8.25 -0.58 17.67
CA ALA A 15 -9.11 -0.63 16.49
C ALA A 15 -8.60 -1.57 15.39
N PHE A 16 -7.29 -1.86 15.35
CA PHE A 16 -6.67 -2.72 14.36
C PHE A 16 -5.73 -3.76 14.99
N ALA A 17 -6.17 -4.41 16.07
CA ALA A 17 -5.36 -5.40 16.78
C ALA A 17 -4.85 -6.55 15.88
N GLY A 18 -5.56 -6.86 14.79
CA GLY A 18 -5.20 -7.87 13.78
C GLY A 18 -4.52 -7.31 12.51
N LEU A 19 -4.02 -6.07 12.53
CA LEU A 19 -3.44 -5.42 11.36
C LEU A 19 -2.21 -6.17 10.83
N ARG A 20 -2.22 -6.47 9.54
CA ARG A 20 -1.13 -7.09 8.81
C ARG A 20 -0.82 -6.33 7.53
N TYR A 21 0.46 -6.31 7.20
CA TYR A 21 1.00 -5.68 6.00
C TYR A 21 1.57 -6.74 5.05
N ASP A 22 0.88 -6.96 3.93
CA ASP A 22 1.35 -7.84 2.87
C ASP A 22 2.04 -7.02 1.78
N ARG A 23 3.36 -7.10 1.74
CA ARG A 23 4.18 -6.33 0.79
C ARG A 23 3.94 -6.81 -0.64
N VAL A 24 3.40 -5.94 -1.48
CA VAL A 24 3.13 -6.20 -2.90
C VAL A 24 4.37 -5.92 -3.75
N CYS A 25 5.06 -4.82 -3.47
CA CYS A 25 6.28 -4.46 -4.20
C CYS A 25 7.28 -3.70 -3.32
N ARG A 26 8.54 -3.74 -3.73
CA ARG A 26 9.64 -2.97 -3.14
C ARG A 26 10.62 -2.57 -4.23
N THR A 27 10.94 -1.29 -4.27
CA THR A 27 12.01 -0.73 -5.09
C THR A 27 13.02 -0.02 -4.18
N SER A 28 13.99 0.67 -4.77
CA SER A 28 14.91 1.51 -3.98
C SER A 28 14.22 2.70 -3.31
N HIS A 29 13.10 3.20 -3.87
CA HIS A 29 12.46 4.45 -3.43
C HIS A 29 10.95 4.33 -3.17
N SER A 30 10.36 3.15 -3.36
CA SER A 30 8.93 2.96 -3.13
C SER A 30 8.62 1.56 -2.62
N GLU A 31 7.58 1.46 -1.82
CA GLU A 31 7.03 0.21 -1.32
C GLU A 31 5.51 0.26 -1.38
N ALA A 32 4.86 -0.86 -1.61
CA ALA A 32 3.40 -0.97 -1.57
C ALA A 32 2.98 -2.16 -0.73
N PHE A 33 1.93 -1.98 0.07
CA PHE A 33 1.41 -2.99 0.98
C PHE A 33 -0.10 -3.09 0.86
N LEU A 34 -0.61 -4.32 0.83
CA LEU A 34 -2.01 -4.59 1.13
C LEU A 34 -2.18 -4.59 2.65
N LEU A 35 -3.26 -3.96 3.10
CA LEU A 35 -3.66 -3.88 4.49
C LEU A 35 -4.76 -4.91 4.72
N SER A 36 -4.54 -5.80 5.68
CA SER A 36 -5.52 -6.81 6.09
C SER A 36 -5.73 -6.77 7.59
N GLU A 37 -6.95 -7.08 8.01
CA GLU A 37 -7.22 -7.49 9.38
C GLU A 37 -7.56 -8.98 9.37
N ASP A 38 -6.81 -9.74 10.17
CA ASP A 38 -6.82 -11.20 10.14
C ASP A 38 -6.50 -11.74 8.73
N GLU A 39 -7.54 -12.17 7.99
CA GLU A 39 -7.45 -12.70 6.63
C GLU A 39 -8.24 -11.86 5.61
N SER A 40 -8.83 -10.74 6.04
CA SER A 40 -9.66 -9.88 5.18
C SER A 40 -8.90 -8.63 4.75
N PRO A 41 -8.58 -8.46 3.45
CA PRO A 41 -8.01 -7.20 2.96
C PRO A 41 -9.06 -6.08 3.07
N PHE A 42 -8.62 -4.89 3.46
CA PHE A 42 -9.48 -3.72 3.59
C PHE A 42 -8.88 -2.44 3.01
N GLY A 43 -7.65 -2.50 2.48
CA GLY A 43 -7.02 -1.34 1.90
C GLY A 43 -5.63 -1.60 1.34
N ARG A 44 -5.02 -0.53 0.86
CA ARG A 44 -3.67 -0.52 0.30
C ARG A 44 -2.97 0.78 0.67
N VAL A 45 -1.69 0.68 0.99
CA VAL A 45 -0.81 1.86 1.13
C VAL A 45 0.36 1.77 0.15
N ASP A 46 0.58 2.86 -0.58
CA ASP A 46 1.74 3.06 -1.43
C ASP A 46 2.61 4.14 -0.80
N LEU A 47 3.87 3.82 -0.53
CA LEU A 47 4.87 4.68 0.09
C LEU A 47 5.94 5.06 -0.92
N HIS A 48 6.28 6.34 -0.97
CA HIS A 48 7.37 6.88 -1.77
C HIS A 48 8.38 7.62 -0.87
N PHE A 49 9.58 7.07 -0.78
CA PHE A 49 10.67 7.56 0.06
C PHE A 49 11.48 8.61 -0.69
N GLY A 50 11.14 9.88 -0.44
CA GLY A 50 11.92 11.03 -0.89
C GLY A 50 13.19 11.24 -0.05
N ALA A 51 13.88 12.35 -0.28
CA ALA A 51 15.13 12.67 0.43
C ALA A 51 14.91 13.09 1.90
N SER A 52 13.80 13.78 2.17
CA SER A 52 13.44 14.27 3.52
C SER A 52 11.98 13.98 3.88
N VAL A 53 11.11 13.74 2.89
CA VAL A 53 9.68 13.54 3.09
C VAL A 53 9.29 12.19 2.51
N VAL A 54 8.51 11.44 3.26
CA VAL A 54 7.85 10.22 2.78
C VAL A 54 6.43 10.56 2.36
N HIS A 55 6.06 10.23 1.14
CA HIS A 55 4.70 10.42 0.62
C HIS A 55 3.94 9.10 0.64
N GLY A 56 2.77 9.10 1.26
CA GLY A 56 1.86 7.97 1.32
C GLY A 56 0.59 8.24 0.51
N VAL A 57 0.08 7.22 -0.17
CA VAL A 57 -1.30 7.15 -0.64
C VAL A 57 -1.95 5.96 0.06
N LEU A 58 -2.98 6.22 0.87
CA LEU A 58 -3.75 5.20 1.56
C LEU A 58 -5.13 5.11 0.92
N ILE A 59 -5.49 3.93 0.42
CA ILE A 59 -6.83 3.61 -0.09
C ILE A 59 -7.49 2.65 0.90
N VAL A 60 -8.67 3.01 1.39
CA VAL A 60 -9.45 2.19 2.32
C VAL A 60 -10.78 1.79 1.67
N GLU A 61 -11.15 0.51 1.78
CA GLU A 61 -12.34 -0.07 1.15
C GLU A 61 -13.59 -0.07 2.02
N ARG A 62 -13.47 0.44 3.25
CA ARG A 62 -14.55 0.58 4.21
C ARG A 62 -14.60 1.98 4.80
N GLU A 63 -15.71 2.29 5.45
CA GLU A 63 -15.83 3.53 6.23
C GLU A 63 -15.08 3.36 7.55
N LEU A 64 -14.27 4.36 7.90
CA LEU A 64 -13.56 4.45 9.17
C LEU A 64 -13.98 5.75 9.84
N SER A 65 -14.02 5.77 11.18
CA SER A 65 -14.11 7.03 11.90
C SER A 65 -12.81 7.82 11.71
N ASP A 66 -12.85 9.15 11.93
CA ASP A 66 -11.63 9.95 11.88
C ASP A 66 -10.57 9.42 12.87
N GLU A 67 -11.01 9.00 14.06
CA GLU A 67 -10.14 8.43 15.10
C GLU A 67 -9.46 7.13 14.64
N ASP A 68 -10.21 6.19 14.05
CA ASP A 68 -9.64 4.96 13.50
C ASP A 68 -8.69 5.26 12.34
N LEU A 69 -9.05 6.20 11.47
CA LEU A 69 -8.21 6.58 10.34
C LEU A 69 -6.88 7.18 10.82
N HIS A 70 -6.92 8.06 11.83
CA HIS A 70 -5.73 8.61 12.44
C HIS A 70 -4.87 7.53 13.11
N GLY A 71 -5.48 6.60 13.83
CA GLY A 71 -4.79 5.46 14.43
C GLY A 71 -4.10 4.57 13.39
N LEU A 72 -4.78 4.27 12.28
CA LEU A 72 -4.21 3.49 11.18
C LEU A 72 -3.00 4.19 10.55
N VAL A 73 -3.09 5.50 10.31
CA VAL A 73 -1.97 6.29 9.77
C VAL A 73 -0.78 6.29 10.73
N GLN A 74 -1.03 6.43 12.03
CA GLN A 74 0.03 6.39 13.04
C GLN A 74 0.73 5.03 13.05
N ARG A 75 -0.03 3.93 13.03
CA ARG A 75 0.56 2.58 12.95
C ARG A 75 1.35 2.36 11.68
N ILE A 76 0.88 2.84 10.52
CA ILE A 76 1.65 2.80 9.27
C ILE A 76 2.97 3.57 9.41
N ASP A 77 2.96 4.75 10.05
CA ASP A 77 4.17 5.52 10.29
C ASP A 77 5.15 4.75 11.17
N ASP A 78 4.69 4.21 12.29
CA ASP A 78 5.53 3.48 13.24
C ASP A 78 6.04 2.13 12.68
N ASP A 79 5.18 1.36 12.04
CA ASP A 79 5.49 0.00 11.60
C ASP A 79 6.27 -0.02 10.28
N LEU A 80 5.98 0.90 9.35
CA LEU A 80 6.53 0.85 7.98
C LEU A 80 7.48 2.01 7.66
N VAL A 81 7.19 3.23 8.11
CA VAL A 81 7.98 4.41 7.75
C VAL A 81 9.17 4.59 8.69
N TRP A 82 8.96 4.44 10.00
CA TRP A 82 9.99 4.59 11.01
C TRP A 82 11.01 3.46 10.99
N THR A 83 10.59 2.26 10.61
CA THR A 83 11.47 1.08 10.47
C THR A 83 12.22 1.06 9.14
N ALA A 84 11.91 1.97 8.21
CA ALA A 84 12.64 2.06 6.95
C ALA A 84 14.05 2.62 7.19
N ASP A 85 15.08 1.98 6.62
CA ASP A 85 16.47 2.45 6.63
C ASP A 85 16.71 3.69 5.74
N ARG A 86 15.79 4.66 5.76
CA ARG A 86 15.81 5.87 4.93
C ARG A 86 15.65 7.12 5.80
N PRO A 87 16.41 8.19 5.51
CA PRO A 87 16.24 9.45 6.22
C PRO A 87 14.84 10.01 5.99
N ARG A 88 14.16 10.40 7.06
CA ARG A 88 12.87 11.08 7.01
C ARG A 88 12.77 12.16 8.07
N GLU A 89 12.21 13.29 7.68
CA GLU A 89 11.89 14.44 8.53
C GLU A 89 10.37 14.61 8.67
N ASP A 90 9.59 14.13 7.68
CA ASP A 90 8.13 14.26 7.65
C ASP A 90 7.47 13.07 6.93
N PHE A 91 6.21 12.79 7.27
CA PHE A 91 5.36 11.79 6.62
C PHE A 91 4.02 12.43 6.20
N LEU A 92 3.79 12.52 4.89
CA LEU A 92 2.59 13.10 4.31
C LEU A 92 1.75 12.01 3.64
N VAL A 93 0.57 11.75 4.15
CA VAL A 93 -0.34 10.74 3.58
C VAL A 93 -1.61 11.38 3.01
N THR A 94 -1.98 10.99 1.79
CA THR A 94 -3.29 11.30 1.21
C THR A 94 -4.18 10.06 1.34
N VAL A 95 -5.37 10.23 1.92
CA VAL A 95 -6.31 9.12 2.14
C VAL A 95 -7.47 9.20 1.14
N TYR A 96 -7.77 8.08 0.50
CA TYR A 96 -8.92 7.87 -0.37
C TYR A 96 -9.80 6.74 0.16
N ARG A 97 -11.09 6.86 -0.08
CA ARG A 97 -12.04 5.74 0.04
C ARG A 97 -12.35 5.21 -1.34
N GLY A 98 -12.17 3.90 -1.55
CA GLY A 98 -12.32 3.29 -2.88
C GLY A 98 -12.72 1.83 -2.81
N THR A 99 -12.77 1.16 -3.95
CA THR A 99 -12.96 -0.29 -4.03
C THR A 99 -12.02 -0.80 -5.10
N GLU A 100 -11.24 -1.83 -4.80
CA GLU A 100 -10.37 -2.43 -5.81
C GLU A 100 -11.23 -3.08 -6.91
N ARG A 101 -10.86 -2.83 -8.17
CA ARG A 101 -11.54 -3.41 -9.34
C ARG A 101 -10.74 -4.52 -10.04
N GLY A 102 -9.50 -4.71 -9.64
CA GLY A 102 -8.57 -5.66 -10.24
C GLY A 102 -7.33 -4.98 -10.81
N VAL A 103 -6.44 -5.81 -11.37
CA VAL A 103 -5.17 -5.41 -11.98
C VAL A 103 -5.29 -5.51 -13.49
N ILE A 104 -4.78 -4.51 -14.21
CA ILE A 104 -4.69 -4.51 -15.68
C ILE A 104 -3.19 -4.56 -16.03
N SER A 105 -2.80 -5.52 -16.86
CA SER A 105 -1.42 -5.72 -17.33
C SER A 105 -1.38 -5.53 -18.85
N ASP A 106 -0.38 -4.77 -19.32
CA ASP A 106 -0.13 -4.54 -20.75
C ASP A 106 0.56 -5.73 -21.43
N ARG A 107 0.98 -6.74 -20.66
CA ARG A 107 1.67 -7.95 -21.19
C ARG A 107 0.72 -9.07 -21.59
N ASP A 108 -0.55 -8.97 -21.25
CA ASP A 108 -1.52 -10.06 -21.45
C ASP A 108 -2.10 -10.09 -22.89
N HIS A 109 -1.48 -9.39 -23.85
CA HIS A 109 -1.95 -9.27 -25.24
C HIS A 109 -1.04 -9.93 -26.29
N ASP A 110 0.13 -10.48 -25.92
CA ASP A 110 1.13 -10.95 -26.89
C ASP A 110 1.20 -12.49 -27.05
N ASP A 111 0.40 -13.28 -26.31
CA ASP A 111 0.52 -14.75 -26.26
C ASP A 111 -0.57 -15.53 -27.05
N GLU A 112 -1.31 -14.89 -27.97
CA GLU A 112 -2.38 -15.57 -28.77
C GLU A 112 -2.01 -15.85 -30.25
N ASP A 113 -0.79 -15.54 -30.73
CA ASP A 113 -0.42 -15.64 -32.15
C ASP A 113 0.85 -16.50 -32.43
N GLU A 114 1.09 -17.62 -31.73
CA GLU A 114 2.16 -18.56 -32.11
C GLU A 114 1.74 -20.04 -31.98
N ASP A 115 0.73 -20.47 -32.74
CA ASP A 115 0.46 -21.91 -32.94
C ASP A 115 -0.06 -22.18 -34.36
N GLU A 116 0.80 -22.03 -35.39
CA GLU A 116 0.58 -22.67 -36.70
C GLU A 116 1.93 -22.88 -37.44
N HIS A 117 2.80 -23.71 -36.86
CA HIS A 117 3.91 -24.32 -37.59
C HIS A 117 3.64 -25.82 -37.77
N ASP A 118 2.77 -26.15 -38.74
CA ASP A 118 2.65 -27.52 -39.23
C ASP A 118 3.83 -27.80 -40.18
N PHE A 119 4.76 -28.61 -39.71
CA PHE A 119 5.86 -29.15 -40.50
C PHE A 119 5.31 -30.29 -41.37
N ASP A 120 4.90 -29.98 -42.60
CA ASP A 120 4.76 -31.03 -43.63
C ASP A 120 6.17 -31.39 -44.14
N GLU A 121 6.77 -32.42 -43.53
CA GLU A 121 7.93 -33.13 -44.06
C GLU A 121 7.53 -33.85 -45.37
N GLU A 122 8.31 -33.59 -46.43
CA GLU A 122 8.22 -34.21 -47.75
C GLU A 122 8.41 -35.74 -47.68
N ASP A 123 7.53 -36.51 -48.35
CA ASP A 123 7.84 -37.85 -48.90
C ASP A 123 7.12 -38.09 -50.25
#